data_AF-W1YQF3-F1
#
_entry.id   AF-W1YQF3-F1
#
_cell.length_a   1.000
_cell.length_b   1.000
_cell.length_c   1.000
_cell.angle_alpha   90.00
_cell.angle_beta   90.00
_cell.angle_gamma   90.00
#
_symmetry.space_group_name_H-M   'P 1'
#
loop_
_entity.id
_entity.type
_entity.pdbx_description
1 polymer ?
#
loop_
_entity_poly.entity_id
_entity_poly.type
_entity_poly.pdbx_seq_one_letter_code
_entity_poly.pdbx_strand_id
1 'polypeptide(L)' 'TTEDGVHVPHDLTQEELAQLVGASRETVNKSLAEFVSRGWIRLEGRAVTLLDIDRLRRRAR' A
#
# COMPACT_ATOMS: atom_id res chain seq x y z
N THR A 1 8.01 11.04 18.23
CA THR A 1 8.48 11.20 16.83
C THR A 1 7.61 10.32 15.98
N THR A 2 6.50 10.91 15.48
CA THR A 2 5.39 10.31 14.70
C THR A 2 5.13 8.82 14.89
N GLU A 3 4.27 8.50 15.86
CA GLU A 3 3.77 7.17 16.21
C GLU A 3 2.80 6.55 15.15
N ASP A 4 2.65 7.17 13.97
CA ASP A 4 1.54 6.90 13.03
C ASP A 4 1.93 6.29 11.67
N GLY A 5 3.21 5.96 11.43
CA GLY A 5 3.68 5.41 10.16
C GLY A 5 4.04 6.47 9.11
N VAL A 6 4.44 6.03 7.91
CA VAL A 6 4.85 6.92 6.81
C VAL A 6 3.70 7.11 5.83
N HIS A 7 3.16 8.33 5.78
CA HIS A 7 2.12 8.69 4.83
C HIS A 7 2.70 8.93 3.43
N VAL A 8 2.16 8.23 2.43
CA VAL A 8 2.56 8.31 1.02
C VAL A 8 1.35 8.79 0.20
N PRO A 9 1.21 10.11 0.00
CA PRO A 9 0.22 10.63 -0.93
C PRO A 9 0.70 10.34 -2.36
N HIS A 10 -0.10 9.58 -3.11
CA HIS A 10 0.22 9.26 -4.50
C HIS A 10 -0.70 9.96 -5.50
N ASP A 11 -1.86 10.45 -5.07
CA ASP A 11 -2.90 11.07 -5.91
C ASP A 11 -3.46 10.18 -7.04
N LEU A 12 -2.91 8.98 -7.20
CA LEU A 12 -3.37 7.95 -8.13
C LEU A 12 -4.65 7.26 -7.64
N THR A 13 -5.50 6.90 -8.58
CA THR A 13 -6.56 5.89 -8.41
C THR A 13 -5.96 4.49 -8.28
N GLN A 14 -6.75 3.54 -7.80
CA GLN A 14 -6.35 2.13 -7.73
C GLN A 14 -6.07 1.52 -9.11
N GLU A 15 -6.72 2.03 -10.15
CA GLU A 15 -6.46 1.59 -11.53
C GLU A 15 -5.10 2.09 -12.03
N GLU A 16 -4.79 3.37 -11.81
CA GLU A 16 -3.49 3.95 -12.14
C GLU A 16 -2.37 3.32 -11.32
N LEU A 17 -2.61 3.02 -10.04
CA LEU A 17 -1.67 2.27 -9.19
C LEU A 17 -1.41 0.87 -9.77
N ALA A 18 -2.46 0.18 -10.23
CA ALA A 18 -2.34 -1.13 -10.84
C ALA A 18 -1.55 -1.12 -12.15
N GLN A 19 -1.80 -0.11 -12.99
CA GLN A 19 -1.02 0.12 -14.21
C GLN A 19 0.45 0.42 -13.89
N LEU A 20 0.72 1.23 -12.86
CA LEU A 20 2.09 1.60 -12.46
C LEU A 20 2.92 0.38 -12.05
N VAL A 21 2.31 -0.59 -11.35
CA VAL A 21 2.99 -1.84 -10.95
C VAL A 21 2.90 -2.94 -12.01
N GLY A 22 2.26 -2.67 -13.16
CA GLY A 22 2.14 -3.62 -14.27
C GLY A 22 1.26 -4.84 -13.96
N ALA A 23 0.26 -4.69 -13.09
CA ALA A 23 -0.62 -5.79 -12.67
C ALA A 23 -2.10 -5.45 -12.89
N SER A 24 -2.96 -6.47 -12.87
CA SER A 24 -4.41 -6.23 -12.91
C SER A 24 -4.90 -5.56 -11.62
N ARG A 25 -5.94 -4.72 -11.74
CA ARG A 25 -6.59 -4.04 -10.60
C ARG A 25 -6.99 -5.01 -9.49
N GLU A 26 -7.48 -6.20 -9.86
CA GLU A 26 -7.82 -7.26 -8.89
C GLU A 26 -6.60 -7.78 -8.14
N THR A 27 -5.48 -8.04 -8.82
CA THR A 27 -4.23 -8.52 -8.19
C THR A 27 -3.69 -7.48 -7.21
N VAL A 28 -3.72 -6.22 -7.60
CA VAL A 28 -3.29 -5.10 -6.75
C VAL A 28 -4.20 -4.95 -5.54
N ASN A 29 -5.52 -4.87 -5.73
CA ASN A 29 -6.46 -4.76 -4.63
C ASN A 29 -6.37 -5.95 -3.67
N LYS A 30 -6.15 -7.16 -4.18
CA LYS A 30 -5.96 -8.36 -3.34
C LYS A 30 -4.70 -8.23 -2.47
N SER A 31 -3.60 -7.77 -3.06
CA SER A 31 -2.34 -7.57 -2.33
C SER A 31 -2.44 -6.44 -1.30
N LEU A 32 -3.07 -5.32 -1.66
CA LEU A 32 -3.33 -4.21 -0.75
C LEU A 32 -4.24 -4.62 0.40
N ALA A 33 -5.32 -5.35 0.11
CA ALA A 33 -6.21 -5.89 1.14
C ALA A 33 -5.48 -6.84 2.09
N GLU A 34 -4.58 -7.69 1.57
CA GLU A 34 -3.72 -8.54 2.39
C GLU A 34 -2.83 -7.69 3.31
N PHE A 35 -2.17 -6.65 2.80
CA PHE A 35 -1.32 -5.78 3.60
C PHE A 35 -2.09 -4.99 4.67
N VAL A 36 -3.31 -4.55 4.36
CA VAL A 36 -4.21 -3.92 5.34
C VAL A 36 -4.62 -4.93 6.41
N SER A 37 -5.03 -6.13 6.03
CA SER A 37 -5.45 -7.19 6.97
C SER A 37 -4.35 -7.59 7.95
N ARG A 38 -3.08 -7.49 7.51
CA ARG A 38 -1.90 -7.77 8.32
C ARG A 38 -1.43 -6.57 9.15
N GLY A 39 -2.07 -5.42 9.01
CA GLY A 39 -1.70 -4.17 9.67
C GLY A 39 -0.38 -3.58 9.17
N TRP A 40 0.04 -3.89 7.93
CA TRP A 40 1.29 -3.37 7.36
C TRP A 40 1.10 -1.99 6.73
N ILE A 41 -0.10 -1.74 6.21
CA ILE A 41 -0.47 -0.46 5.62
C ILE A 41 -1.90 -0.06 6.04
N ARG A 42 -2.22 1.20 5.86
CA ARG A 42 -3.57 1.76 5.90
C ARG A 42 -3.84 2.47 4.58
N LEU A 43 -5.01 2.24 3.99
CA LEU A 43 -5.43 2.91 2.76
C LEU A 43 -6.24 4.16 3.12
N GLU A 44 -5.93 5.29 2.48
CA GLU A 44 -6.55 6.58 2.74
C GLU A 44 -6.87 7.27 1.42
N GLY A 45 -7.97 6.88 0.76
CA GLY A 45 -8.41 7.49 -0.49
C GLY A 45 -7.35 7.41 -1.61
N ARG A 46 -6.61 8.49 -1.82
CA ARG A 46 -5.51 8.61 -2.80
C ARG A 46 -4.11 8.60 -2.14
N ALA A 47 -4.03 8.04 -0.95
CA ALA A 47 -2.81 7.89 -0.19
C ALA A 47 -2.74 6.51 0.49
N VAL A 48 -1.53 6.11 0.82
CA VAL A 48 -1.25 4.90 1.62
C VAL A 48 -0.34 5.27 2.77
N THR A 49 -0.73 4.90 3.99
CA THR A 49 0.12 5.05 5.17
C THR A 49 0.80 3.71 5.48
N LEU A 50 2.13 3.70 5.47
CA LEU A 50 2.94 2.52 5.77
C LEU A 50 3.15 2.41 7.28
N LEU A 51 2.63 1.35 7.89
CA LEU A 51 2.68 1.12 9.34
C LEU A 51 3.90 0.27 9.73
N ASP A 52 4.24 -0.74 8.92
CA ASP A 52 5.38 -1.65 9.18
C ASP A 52 6.26 -1.78 7.92
N ILE A 53 7.19 -0.83 7.77
CA ILE A 53 8.11 -0.75 6.62
C ILE A 53 9.06 -1.95 6.58
N ASP A 54 9.49 -2.48 7.72
CA ASP A 54 10.44 -3.59 7.78
C ASP A 54 9.83 -4.91 7.28
N ARG A 55 8.54 -5.15 7.55
CA ARG A 55 7.83 -6.29 6.95
C ARG A 55 7.59 -6.09 5.46
N LEU A 56 7.22 -4.89 5.03
CA LEU A 56 7.04 -4.57 3.61
C LEU A 56 8.33 -4.77 2.82
N ARG A 57 9.47 -4.27 3.33
CA ARG A 57 10.80 -4.47 2.73
C ARG A 57 11.19 -5.94 2.63
N ARG A 58 10.86 -6.76 3.63
CA ARG A 58 11.10 -8.21 3.58
C ARG A 58 10.24 -8.90 2.53
N ARG A 59 8.99 -8.47 2.34
CA ARG A 59 8.05 -9.05 1.36
C ARG A 59 8.35 -8.64 -0.09
N ALA A 60 8.98 -7.49 -0.28
CA ALA A 60 9.38 -6.95 -1.58
C ALA A 60 10.69 -7.55 -2.13
N ARG A 61 11.39 -8.37 -1.33
CA ARG A 61 12.52 -9.18 -1.79
C ARG A 61 12.08 -10.38 -2.61
#